data_AF-A0A8T7J163-F1
#
_entry.id   AF-A0A8T7J163-F1
#
_cell.length_a   1.000
_cell.length_b   1.000
_cell.length_c   1.000
_cell.angle_alpha   90.00
_cell.angle_beta   90.00
_cell.angle_gamma   90.00
#
_symmetry.space_group_name_H-M   'P 1'
#
loop_
_entity.id
_entity.type
_entity.pdbx_description
1 polymer ?
#
loop_
_entity_poly.entity_id
_entity_poly.type
_entity_poly.pdbx_seq_one_letter_code
_entity_poly.pdbx_strand_id
1 'polypeptide(L)' 'MANFGRASGTGTYQVENGEYKETLQFNSFGQPHGTEFIFKTKIDGDYWYNSRWHDGKRVEYEVWRRVK' A
#
# COMPACT_ATOMS: atom_id res chain seq x y z
N MET A 1 -11.73 -16.44 -12.50
CA MET A 1 -10.93 -15.48 -13.30
C MET A 1 -10.53 -14.34 -12.39
N ALA A 2 -9.24 -14.11 -12.15
CA ALA A 2 -8.80 -12.94 -11.39
C ALA A 2 -8.62 -11.78 -12.37
N ASN A 3 -9.38 -10.71 -12.19
CA ASN A 3 -9.27 -9.48 -12.99
C ASN A 3 -8.18 -8.61 -12.34
N PHE A 4 -7.00 -8.55 -12.96
CA PHE A 4 -5.93 -7.65 -12.51
C PHE A 4 -6.21 -6.24 -13.06
N GLY A 5 -7.05 -5.48 -12.36
CA GLY A 5 -7.26 -4.07 -12.65
C GLY A 5 -5.99 -3.28 -12.38
N ARG A 6 -5.65 -2.32 -13.25
CA ARG A 6 -4.57 -1.36 -12.99
C ARG A 6 -5.08 -0.34 -11.97
N ALA A 7 -4.46 -0.28 -10.80
CA ALA A 7 -4.71 0.74 -9.79
C ALA A 7 -3.54 1.72 -9.75
N SER A 8 -3.83 3.01 -9.63
CA SER A 8 -2.84 4.05 -9.35
C SER A 8 -3.47 5.08 -8.42
N GLY A 9 -2.67 5.58 -7.48
CA GLY A 9 -3.04 6.62 -6.55
C GLY A 9 -1.85 7.53 -6.26
N THR A 10 -2.14 8.73 -5.76
CA THR A 10 -1.13 9.67 -5.26
C THR A 10 -1.67 10.34 -4.01
N GLY A 11 -0.75 10.87 -3.20
CA GLY A 11 -1.06 11.60 -1.99
C GLY A 11 0.18 11.70 -1.12
N THR A 12 -0.01 11.62 0.19
CA THR A 12 1.09 11.61 1.17
C THR A 12 1.31 10.21 1.72
N TYR A 13 2.48 10.00 2.30
CA TYR A 13 2.77 8.78 3.03
C TYR A 13 3.53 9.06 4.32
N GLN A 14 3.43 8.12 5.26
CA GLN A 14 4.20 8.10 6.50
C GLN A 14 4.67 6.68 6.77
N VAL A 15 5.90 6.53 7.27
CA VAL A 15 6.44 5.24 7.74
C VAL A 15 6.90 5.41 9.18
N GLU A 16 6.25 4.71 10.10
CA GLU A 16 6.58 4.72 11.52
C GLU A 16 6.10 3.42 12.20
N ASN A 17 6.76 3.00 13.28
CA ASN A 17 6.30 1.89 14.13
C ASN A 17 5.99 0.56 13.39
N GLY A 18 6.69 0.28 12.28
CA GLY A 18 6.44 -0.93 11.47
C GLY A 18 5.20 -0.83 10.59
N GLU A 19 4.65 0.38 10.42
CA GLU A 19 3.53 0.69 9.53
C GLU A 19 3.94 1.65 8.41
N TYR A 20 3.36 1.43 7.23
CA TYR A 20 3.40 2.31 6.08
C TYR A 20 1.96 2.74 5.81
N LYS A 21 1.70 4.05 5.91
CA LYS A 21 0.36 4.62 5.74
C LYS A 21 0.36 5.55 4.55
N GLU A 22 -0.55 5.31 3.62
CA GLU A 22 -0.83 6.18 2.49
C GLU A 22 -2.14 6.94 2.74
N THR A 23 -2.16 8.24 2.49
CA THR A 23 -3.38 9.06 2.51
C THR A 23 -3.66 9.54 1.09
N LEU A 24 -4.76 9.07 0.50
CA LEU A 24 -5.07 9.33 -0.90
C LEU A 24 -5.51 10.78 -1.15
N GLN A 25 -4.93 11.41 -2.17
CA GLN A 25 -5.41 12.66 -2.75
C GLN A 25 -6.17 12.42 -4.07
N PHE A 26 -5.62 11.57 -4.96
CA PHE A 26 -6.28 11.13 -6.19
C PHE A 26 -6.06 9.64 -6.40
N ASN A 27 -7.02 8.95 -7.01
CA ASN A 27 -6.90 7.53 -7.35
C ASN A 27 -7.77 7.11 -8.53
N SER A 28 -7.40 6.03 -9.21
CA SER A 28 -8.11 5.47 -10.37
C SER A 28 -9.17 4.41 -10.03
N PHE A 29 -9.41 4.17 -8.74
CA PHE A 29 -10.17 3.02 -8.24
C PHE A 29 -11.33 3.40 -7.30
N GLY A 30 -11.73 4.67 -7.33
CA GLY A 30 -12.97 5.18 -6.74
C GLY A 30 -12.99 5.33 -5.22
N GLN A 31 -11.82 5.36 -4.56
CA GLN A 31 -11.79 5.69 -3.12
C GLN A 31 -11.99 7.19 -2.90
N PRO A 32 -12.63 7.60 -1.80
CA PRO A 32 -12.72 9.00 -1.40
C PRO A 32 -11.35 9.68 -1.21
N HIS A 33 -11.32 11.00 -1.36
CA HIS A 33 -10.19 11.81 -0.94
C HIS A 33 -9.98 11.67 0.58
N GLY A 34 -8.73 11.50 1.01
CA GLY A 34 -8.35 11.32 2.41
C GLY A 34 -8.47 9.88 2.92
N THR A 35 -8.91 8.92 2.09
CA THR A 35 -8.90 7.50 2.48
C THR A 35 -7.48 7.06 2.83
N GLU A 36 -7.35 6.34 3.93
CA GLU A 36 -6.08 5.81 4.42
C GLU A 36 -5.93 4.32 4.09
N PHE A 37 -4.75 3.95 3.60
CA PHE A 37 -4.32 2.57 3.45
C PHE A 37 -3.15 2.33 4.39
N ILE A 38 -3.35 1.45 5.38
CA ILE A 38 -2.33 1.13 6.38
C ILE A 38 -1.80 -0.28 6.12
N PHE A 39 -0.50 -0.36 5.88
CA PHE A 39 0.23 -1.59 5.64
C PHE A 39 1.16 -1.88 6.81
N LYS A 40 1.25 -3.15 7.20
CA LYS A 40 2.42 -3.64 7.94
C LYS A 40 3.60 -3.69 6.99
N THR A 41 4.74 -3.14 7.42
CA THR A 41 5.91 -2.97 6.57
C THR A 41 7.19 -3.56 7.16
N LYS A 42 8.07 -4.06 6.28
CA LYS A 42 9.46 -4.40 6.58
C LYS A 42 10.35 -4.00 5.39
N ILE A 43 11.46 -3.35 5.67
CA ILE A 43 12.55 -3.13 4.70
C ILE A 43 13.66 -4.14 5.01
N ASP A 44 14.13 -4.86 3.99
CA ASP A 44 15.21 -5.85 4.06
C ASP A 44 16.11 -5.72 2.83
N GLY A 45 17.30 -5.14 3.02
CA GLY A 45 18.19 -4.78 1.92
C GLY A 45 17.51 -3.83 0.91
N ASP A 46 17.43 -4.26 -0.35
CA ASP A 46 16.81 -3.51 -1.44
C ASP A 46 15.30 -3.73 -1.57
N TYR A 47 14.72 -4.59 -0.73
CA TYR A 47 13.31 -4.95 -0.80
C TYR A 47 12.50 -4.29 0.32
N TRP A 48 11.32 -3.81 -0.04
CA TRP A 48 10.33 -3.26 0.87
C TRP A 48 9.04 -4.07 0.73
N TYR A 49 8.69 -4.79 1.79
CA TYR A 49 7.53 -5.67 1.87
C TYR A 49 6.38 -4.96 2.58
N ASN A 50 5.22 -4.90 1.95
CA ASN A 50 4.01 -4.26 2.50
C ASN A 50 2.85 -5.27 2.51
N SER A 51 2.08 -5.31 3.60
CA SER A 51 0.89 -6.16 3.67
C SER A 51 -0.27 -5.45 4.36
N ARG A 52 -1.46 -5.52 3.75
CA ARG A 52 -2.68 -4.98 4.33
C ARG A 52 -3.63 -6.11 4.69
N TRP A 53 -4.24 -5.97 5.86
CA TRP A 53 -5.12 -6.96 6.45
C TRP A 53 -6.47 -6.34 6.77
N HIS A 54 -7.54 -7.08 6.53
CA HIS A 54 -8.89 -6.71 6.89
C HIS A 54 -9.58 -7.94 7.47
N ASP A 55 -10.13 -7.83 8.67
CA ASP A 55 -10.79 -8.93 9.39
C ASP A 55 -9.98 -10.24 9.43
N GLY A 56 -8.68 -10.12 9.75
CA GLY A 56 -7.77 -11.27 9.83
C GLY A 56 -7.38 -11.89 8.48
N LYS A 57 -7.91 -11.38 7.36
CA LYS A 57 -7.53 -11.81 6.01
C LYS A 57 -6.58 -10.81 5.36
N ARG A 58 -5.50 -11.31 4.76
CA ARG A 58 -4.61 -10.47 3.95
C ARG A 58 -5.32 -10.12 2.65
N VAL A 59 -5.60 -8.84 2.45
CA VAL A 59 -6.27 -8.32 1.25
C VAL A 59 -5.27 -7.79 0.22
N GLU A 60 -4.03 -7.55 0.64
CA GLU A 60 -2.99 -6.99 -0.23
C GLU A 60 -1.60 -7.40 0.23
N TYR A 61 -0.71 -7.66 -0.73
CA TYR A 61 0.70 -7.93 -0.49
C TYR A 61 1.54 -7.42 -1.65
N GLU A 62 2.45 -6.50 -1.35
CA GLU A 62 3.33 -5.89 -2.33
C GLU A 62 4.79 -6.04 -1.92
N VAL A 63 5.64 -6.23 -2.93
CA VAL A 63 7.09 -6.28 -2.76
C VAL A 63 7.72 -5.30 -3.72
N TRP A 64 8.24 -4.21 -3.17
CA TRP A 64 8.89 -3.15 -3.91
C TRP A 64 10.40 -3.40 -3.89
N ARG A 65 11.08 -3.14 -5.00
CA ARG A 65 12.54 -3.15 -5.07
C ARG A 65 13.04 -1.75 -5.31
N ARG A 66 14.01 -1.30 -4.52
CA ARG A 66 14.72 -0.05 -4.74
C ARG A 66 15.33 -0.05 -6.16
N VAL A 67 14.95 0.93 -6.95
CA VAL A 67 15.62 1.25 -8.22
C VAL A 67 16.84 2.13 -7.96
N LYS A 68 17.89 1.94 -8.76
CA LYS A 68 19.15 2.71 -8.71
C LYS A 68 19.19 3.73 -9.82
#